data_AF-A0A7Y0L8J0-F1
#
_entry.id   AF-A0A7Y0L8J0-F1
#
_cell.length_a   1.000
_cell.length_b   1.000
_cell.length_c   1.000
_cell.angle_alpha   90.00
_cell.angle_beta   90.00
_cell.angle_gamma   90.00
#
_symmetry.space_group_name_H-M   'P 1'
#
loop_
_entity.id
_entity.type
_entity.pdbx_description
1 polymer ?
#
loop_
_entity_poly.entity_id
_entity_poly.type
_entity_poly.pdbx_seq_one_letter_code
_entity_poly.pdbx_strand_id
1 'polypeptide(L)' 'PPRHVVRVVNEAIDRIPDATFEAPYVGGGRPPYHPKMLTKVIVYAYTQRIYSSRQIAKAVREQVPFMW' A
#
# COMPACT_ATOMS: atom_id res chain seq x y z
N PRO A 1 -12.33 12.05 5.49
CA PRO A 1 -12.58 12.42 6.90
C PRO A 1 -11.37 12.11 7.81
N PRO A 2 -11.19 12.78 8.96
CA PRO A 2 -10.05 12.58 9.85
C PRO A 2 -9.88 11.16 10.38
N ARG A 3 -10.96 10.39 10.48
CA ARG A 3 -10.99 8.99 10.94
C ARG A 3 -11.17 7.97 9.81
N HIS A 4 -10.81 8.33 8.58
CA HIS A 4 -10.93 7.40 7.47
C HIS A 4 -9.95 6.24 7.62
N VAL A 5 -10.38 5.02 7.28
CA VAL A 5 -9.59 3.78 7.45
C VAL A 5 -8.21 3.87 6.77
N VAL A 6 -8.12 4.56 5.63
CA VAL A 6 -6.84 4.86 4.94
C VAL A 6 -5.81 5.49 5.86
N ARG A 7 -6.20 6.45 6.72
CA ARG A 7 -5.25 7.14 7.60
C ARG A 7 -4.70 6.21 8.67
N VAL A 8 -5.56 5.35 9.21
CA VAL A 8 -5.16 4.34 10.21
C VAL A 8 -4.20 3.34 9.57
N VAL A 9 -4.50 2.87 8.35
CA VAL A 9 -3.61 1.98 7.59
C VAL A 9 -2.29 2.70 7.28
N ASN A 10 -2.34 3.95 6.84
CA ASN A 10 -1.15 4.74 6.52
C ASN A 10 -0.24 4.90 7.74
N GLU A 11 -0.79 5.33 8.88
CA GLU A 11 -0.02 5.47 10.13
C GLU A 11 0.54 4.13 10.62
N ALA A 12 -0.21 3.04 10.48
CA ALA A 12 0.25 1.72 10.88
C ALA A 12 1.45 1.26 10.04
N ILE A 13 1.39 1.45 8.72
CA ILE A 13 2.49 1.07 7.81
C ILE A 13 3.67 2.04 7.94
N ASP A 14 3.44 3.32 8.21
CA ASP A 14 4.50 4.31 8.39
C ASP A 14 5.37 4.05 9.62
N ARG A 15 4.80 3.44 10.67
CA ARG A 15 5.55 3.01 11.88
C ARG A 15 6.47 1.81 11.63
N ILE A 16 6.29 1.08 10.53
CA ILE A 16 7.17 -0.05 10.19
C ILE A 16 8.49 0.52 9.65
N PRO A 17 9.65 0.05 10.16
CA PRO A 17 10.96 0.50 9.67
C PRO A 17 11.14 0.18 8.19
N ASP A 18 11.70 1.11 7.43
CA ASP A 18 11.96 0.93 5.99
C ASP A 18 12.91 -0.25 5.72
N ALA A 19 13.85 -0.50 6.65
CA ALA A 19 14.75 -1.65 6.63
C ALA A 19 14.02 -2.99 6.53
N THR A 20 12.80 -3.12 7.05
CA THR A 20 11.98 -4.34 6.94
C THR A 20 11.56 -4.60 5.49
N PHE A 21 11.34 -3.54 4.72
CA PHE A 21 10.98 -3.63 3.30
C PHE A 21 12.20 -3.76 2.39
N GLU A 22 13.36 -3.28 2.83
CA GLU A 22 14.62 -3.36 2.10
C GLU A 22 15.33 -4.72 2.27
N ALA A 23 15.23 -5.35 3.44
CA ALA A 23 15.85 -6.65 3.72
C ALA A 23 15.56 -7.77 2.69
N PRO A 24 14.32 -7.95 2.19
CA PRO A 24 14.04 -8.93 1.14
C PRO A 24 14.47 -8.47 -0.26
N TYR A 25 14.81 -7.19 -0.44
CA TYR A 25 15.30 -6.64 -1.70
C TYR A 25 16.82 -6.81 -1.77
N VAL A 26 17.28 -7.90 -2.38
CA VAL A 26 18.71 -8.22 -2.57
C VAL A 26 19.42 -7.24 -3.55
N GLY A 27 18.71 -6.23 -4.06
CA GLY A 27 19.20 -5.33 -5.10
C GLY A 27 19.26 -6.01 -6.47
N GLY A 28 19.46 -5.21 -7.53
CA GLY A 28 19.50 -5.71 -8.91
C GLY A 28 18.21 -5.40 -9.70
N GLY A 29 17.94 -4.12 -9.92
CA GLY A 29 16.82 -3.63 -10.72
C GLY A 29 16.35 -2.25 -10.27
N ARG A 30 15.55 -1.57 -11.10
CA ARG A 30 14.79 -0.37 -10.68
C ARG A 30 13.42 -0.85 -10.20
N PRO A 31 13.12 -0.90 -8.89
CA PRO A 31 11.75 -1.11 -8.48
C PRO A 31 10.93 0.09 -8.96
N PRO A 32 9.89 -0.10 -9.81
CA PRO A 32 9.09 1.02 -10.33
C PRO A 32 8.30 1.73 -9.22
N TYR A 33 8.16 1.12 -8.03
CA TYR A 33 7.43 1.65 -6.88
C TYR A 33 8.13 1.29 -5.56
N HIS A 34 7.95 2.13 -4.53
CA HIS A 34 8.44 1.85 -3.19
C HIS A 34 7.64 0.70 -2.54
N PRO A 35 8.28 -0.37 -1.99
CA PRO A 35 7.56 -1.51 -1.43
C PRO A 35 6.57 -1.12 -0.33
N LYS A 36 6.96 -0.18 0.55
CA LYS A 36 6.08 0.40 1.58
C LYS A 36 4.77 0.98 1.01
N MET A 37 4.85 1.70 -0.12
CA MET A 37 3.66 2.26 -0.79
C MET A 37 2.75 1.15 -1.33
N LEU A 38 3.33 0.12 -1.94
CA LEU A 38 2.59 -1.06 -2.41
C LEU A 38 1.90 -1.79 -1.25
N THR A 39 2.56 -1.91 -0.10
CA THR A 39 1.97 -2.52 1.09
C THR A 39 0.76 -1.74 1.60
N LYS A 40 0.81 -0.39 1.62
CA LYS A 40 -0.35 0.45 1.98
C LYS A 40 -1.57 0.14 1.11
N VAL A 41 -1.37 0.06 -0.21
CA VAL A 41 -2.43 -0.24 -1.19
C VAL A 41 -3.04 -1.63 -0.95
N ILE A 42 -2.21 -2.65 -0.74
CA ILE A 42 -2.67 -4.03 -0.53
C ILE A 42 -3.45 -4.16 0.77
N VAL A 43 -2.90 -3.61 1.87
CA VAL A 43 -3.56 -3.67 3.19
C VAL A 43 -4.89 -2.93 3.14
N TYR A 44 -4.92 -1.72 2.55
CA TYR A 44 -6.17 -0.97 2.41
C TYR A 44 -7.19 -1.70 1.53
N ALA A 45 -6.79 -2.28 0.40
CA ALA A 45 -7.67 -3.10 -0.44
C ALA A 45 -8.37 -4.22 0.35
N TYR A 46 -7.61 -4.89 1.22
CA TYR A 46 -8.11 -6.01 2.00
C TYR A 46 -9.09 -5.56 3.08
N THR A 47 -8.93 -4.33 3.63
CA THR A 47 -9.96 -3.74 4.51
C THR A 47 -11.28 -3.51 3.79
N GLN A 48 -11.24 -3.25 2.47
CA GLN A 48 -12.42 -3.06 1.62
C GLN A 48 -12.95 -4.36 1.01
N ARG A 49 -12.44 -5.53 1.44
CA ARG A 49 -12.76 -6.86 0.89
C ARG A 49 -12.47 -6.99 -0.62
N ILE A 50 -11.52 -6.22 -1.13
CA ILE A 50 -11.05 -6.32 -2.52
C ILE A 50 -9.78 -7.18 -2.54
N TYR A 51 -9.91 -8.41 -3.00
CA TYR A 51 -8.80 -9.38 -3.03
C TYR A 51 -8.27 -9.64 -4.44
N SER A 52 -9.04 -9.30 -5.48
CA SER A 52 -8.62 -9.49 -6.87
C SER A 52 -7.62 -8.41 -7.27
N SER A 53 -6.42 -8.82 -7.70
CA SER A 53 -5.36 -7.92 -8.17
C SER A 53 -5.86 -6.97 -9.27
N ARG A 54 -6.72 -7.44 -10.18
CA ARG A 54 -7.34 -6.62 -11.23
C ARG A 54 -8.28 -5.57 -10.67
N GLN A 55 -9.06 -5.93 -9.65
CA GLN A 55 -9.96 -4.98 -8.98
C GLN A 55 -9.17 -3.96 -8.16
N ILE A 56 -8.08 -4.36 -7.51
CA ILE A 56 -7.17 -3.44 -6.81
C ILE A 56 -6.57 -2.44 -7.80
N ALA A 57 -6.04 -2.92 -8.94
CA ALA A 57 -5.49 -2.05 -9.98
C ALA A 57 -6.52 -1.10 -10.61
N LYS A 58 -7.81 -1.50 -10.63
CA LYS A 58 -8.92 -0.63 -11.03
C LYS A 58 -9.21 0.41 -9.93
N ALA A 59 -9.31 -0.02 -8.68
CA ALA A 59 -9.58 0.86 -7.54
C ALA A 59 -8.49 1.93 -7.35
N VAL A 60 -7.21 1.59 -7.55
CA VAL A 60 -6.11 2.57 -7.50
C VAL A 60 -6.26 3.70 -8.54
N ARG A 61 -6.85 3.40 -9.71
CA ARG A 61 -7.08 4.40 -10.76
C ARG A 61 -8.33 5.24 -10.54
N GLU A 62 -9.34 4.68 -9.88
CA GLU A 62 -10.67 5.28 -9.77
C GLU A 62 -10.94 5.92 -8.40
N GLN A 63 -10.20 5.51 -7.35
CA GLN A 63 -10.49 5.88 -5.98
C GLN A 63 -9.31 6.64 -5.35
N VAL A 64 -9.56 7.90 -4.98
CA VAL A 64 -8.62 8.77 -4.25
C VAL A 64 -8.06 8.13 -2.95
N PRO A 65 -8.84 7.37 -2.15
CA PRO A 65 -8.34 6.66 -0.97
C PRO A 65 -7.14 5.74 -1.20
N PHE A 66 -6.94 5.23 -2.42
CA PHE A 66 -5.82 4.34 -2.75
C PHE A 66 -4.55 5.07 -3.19
N MET A 67 -4.63 6.39 -3.40
CA MET A 67 -3.50 7.22 -3.82
C MET A 67 -2.74 7.84 -2.63
N TRP A 68 -3.22 7.63 -1.41
CA TRP A 68 -2.78 8.34 -0.21
C TRP A 68 -2.27 7.40 0.88
#